data_AF-A0A0F9ATE4-F1
#
_entry.id   AF-A0A0F9ATE4-F1
#
_cell.length_a   1.000
_cell.length_b   1.000
_cell.length_c   1.000
_cell.angle_alpha   90.00
_cell.angle_beta   90.00
_cell.angle_gamma   90.00
#
_symmetry.space_group_name_H-M   'P 1'
#
loop_
_entity.id
_entity.type
_entity.pdbx_description
1 polymer ?
#
loop_
_entity_poly.entity_id
_entity_poly.type
_entity_poly.pdbx_seq_one_letter_code
_entity_poly.pdbx_strand_id
1 'polypeptide(L)'
;MIFIRKLWAIVWKDLLSELRTKEMILSMCLFSFLVLIIFSFALGTKVMNLKTIVPGILWVVFIFSGLMGLGRAFGAERDRGTLPGLLLCPLSPWGIYLAKMVGTFIFTAIMEIFTLSIFIILFNLNLLPFLLPLGLIIFLGTLGFSAIGTLFSAMSAATKSR
;
A
#
# COMPACT_ATOMS: atom_id res chain seq x y z
N MET A 1 -28.50 -3.64 0.32
CA MET A 1 -27.67 -4.81 -0.10
C MET A 1 -27.00 -4.67 -1.48
N ILE A 2 -27.62 -4.01 -2.47
CA ILE A 2 -27.03 -3.85 -3.82
C ILE A 2 -25.71 -3.02 -3.83
N PHE A 3 -25.59 -2.03 -2.94
CA PHE A 3 -24.40 -1.17 -2.84
C PHE A 3 -23.14 -1.94 -2.42
N ILE A 4 -23.23 -2.79 -1.40
CA ILE A 4 -22.09 -3.60 -0.91
C ILE A 4 -21.60 -4.58 -1.97
N ARG A 5 -22.53 -5.16 -2.75
CA ARG A 5 -22.19 -6.12 -3.81
C ARG A 5 -21.51 -5.44 -4.99
N LYS A 6 -21.91 -4.21 -5.32
CA LYS A 6 -21.26 -3.40 -6.36
C LYS A 6 -19.88 -2.91 -5.90
N LEU A 7 -19.74 -2.49 -4.64
CA LEU A 7 -18.44 -2.16 -4.05
C LEU A 7 -17.47 -3.34 -4.14
N TRP A 8 -17.92 -4.52 -3.69
CA TRP A 8 -17.11 -5.74 -3.74
C TRP A 8 -16.73 -6.13 -5.17
N ALA A 9 -17.63 -5.93 -6.14
CA ALA A 9 -17.34 -6.21 -7.54
C ALA A 9 -16.19 -5.33 -8.09
N ILE A 10 -16.10 -4.07 -7.68
CA ILE A 10 -15.00 -3.18 -8.07
C ILE A 10 -13.70 -3.62 -7.41
N VAL A 11 -13.72 -3.87 -6.09
CA VAL A 11 -12.55 -4.38 -5.36
C VAL A 11 -12.06 -5.70 -5.94
N TRP A 12 -12.98 -6.62 -6.25
CA TRP A 12 -12.66 -7.92 -6.84
C TRP A 12 -12.07 -7.80 -8.25
N LYS A 13 -12.64 -6.92 -9.09
CA LYS A 13 -12.09 -6.60 -10.41
C LYS A 13 -10.67 -6.05 -10.29
N ASP A 14 -10.44 -5.11 -9.38
CA ASP A 14 -9.12 -4.51 -9.19
C ASP A 14 -8.11 -5.53 -8.63
N LEU A 15 -8.54 -6.37 -7.69
CA LEU A 15 -7.74 -7.46 -7.15
C LEU A 15 -7.36 -8.48 -8.23
N LEU A 16 -8.30 -8.90 -9.09
CA LEU A 16 -8.00 -9.80 -10.20
C LEU A 16 -7.11 -9.14 -11.25
N SER A 17 -7.38 -7.88 -11.58
CA SER A 17 -6.57 -7.12 -12.53
C SER A 17 -5.13 -7.07 -12.06
N GLU A 18 -4.92 -6.77 -10.79
CA GLU A 18 -3.59 -6.66 -10.21
C GLU A 18 -2.92 -8.02 -10.02
N LEU A 19 -3.65 -9.06 -9.61
CA LEU A 19 -3.11 -10.43 -9.54
C LEU A 19 -2.70 -10.98 -10.91
N ARG A 20 -3.29 -10.47 -11.99
CA ARG A 20 -2.94 -10.87 -13.36
C ARG A 20 -1.70 -10.15 -13.88
N THR A 21 -1.53 -8.87 -13.57
CA THR A 21 -0.31 -8.13 -13.94
C THR A 21 0.84 -8.43 -12.99
N LYS A 22 0.58 -8.61 -11.69
CA LYS A 22 1.54 -8.74 -10.59
C LYS A 22 2.55 -7.60 -10.46
N GLU A 23 2.55 -6.64 -11.36
CA GLU A 23 3.57 -5.60 -11.46
C GLU A 23 3.59 -4.69 -10.25
N MET A 24 2.45 -4.25 -9.71
CA MET A 24 2.43 -3.28 -8.61
C MET A 24 2.92 -3.92 -7.32
N ILE A 25 2.33 -5.06 -6.94
CA ILE A 25 2.71 -5.80 -5.73
C ILE A 25 4.19 -6.18 -5.80
N LEU A 26 4.64 -6.71 -6.95
CA LEU A 26 6.03 -7.11 -7.11
C LEU A 26 6.96 -5.90 -7.03
N SER A 27 6.62 -4.77 -7.64
CA SER A 27 7.43 -3.54 -7.57
C SER A 27 7.54 -3.02 -6.13
N MET A 28 6.44 -2.99 -5.38
CA MET A 28 6.45 -2.51 -3.99
C MET A 28 7.22 -3.48 -3.07
N CYS A 29 7.05 -4.79 -3.26
CA CYS A 29 7.80 -5.80 -2.52
C CYS A 29 9.29 -5.78 -2.84
N LEU A 30 9.66 -5.64 -4.11
CA LEU A 30 11.07 -5.52 -4.51
C LEU A 30 11.70 -4.22 -3.99
N PHE A 31 10.98 -3.11 -4.08
CA PHE A 31 11.47 -1.83 -3.58
C PHE A 31 11.71 -1.87 -2.08
N SER A 32 10.74 -2.35 -1.31
CA SER A 32 10.91 -2.50 0.15
C SER A 32 12.01 -3.47 0.53
N PHE A 33 12.10 -4.60 -0.15
CA PHE A 33 13.18 -5.57 0.03
C PHE A 33 14.56 -4.93 -0.21
N LEU A 34 14.70 -4.18 -1.31
CA LEU A 34 15.94 -3.48 -1.66
C LEU A 34 16.30 -2.44 -0.59
N VAL A 35 15.34 -1.63 -0.16
CA VAL A 35 15.54 -0.61 0.88
C VAL A 35 15.93 -1.26 2.22
N LEU A 36 15.29 -2.37 2.60
CA LEU A 36 15.66 -3.11 3.81
C LEU A 36 17.07 -3.66 3.76
N ILE A 37 17.48 -4.22 2.62
CA ILE A 37 18.87 -4.69 2.42
C ILE A 37 19.84 -3.53 2.55
N ILE A 38 19.58 -2.40 1.87
CA ILE A 38 20.45 -1.22 1.93
C ILE A 38 20.61 -0.77 3.38
N PHE A 39 19.52 -0.65 4.15
CA PHE A 39 19.60 -0.26 5.55
C PHE A 39 20.30 -1.28 6.44
N SER A 40 20.08 -2.57 6.21
CA SER A 40 20.76 -3.63 6.96
C SER A 40 22.27 -3.56 6.78
N PHE A 41 22.75 -3.40 5.54
CA PHE A 41 24.17 -3.23 5.27
C PHE A 41 24.72 -1.88 5.75
N ALA A 42 23.96 -0.79 5.59
CA ALA A 42 24.40 0.55 5.98
C ALA A 42 24.55 0.71 7.50
N LEU A 43 23.68 0.06 8.29
CA LEU A 43 23.77 0.10 9.75
C LEU A 43 24.91 -0.79 10.27
N GLY A 44 25.16 -1.94 9.64
CA GLY A 44 26.18 -2.88 10.10
C GLY A 44 25.94 -3.38 11.54
N THR A 45 26.84 -4.22 12.05
CA THR A 45 26.72 -4.86 13.38
C THR A 45 27.11 -3.95 14.54
N LYS A 46 27.52 -2.69 14.29
CA LYS A 46 28.25 -1.86 15.27
C LYS A 46 27.45 -0.73 15.90
N VAL A 47 26.16 -0.59 15.57
CA VAL A 47 25.35 0.51 16.11
C VAL A 47 24.85 0.18 17.51
N MET A 48 25.34 0.91 18.51
CA MET A 48 24.95 0.76 19.91
C MET A 48 23.46 1.10 20.17
N ASN A 49 22.76 1.68 19.17
CA ASN A 49 21.38 2.17 19.25
C ASN A 49 20.43 1.57 18.20
N LEU A 50 20.64 0.32 17.75
CA LEU A 50 19.76 -0.33 16.76
C LEU A 50 18.27 -0.26 17.14
N LYS A 51 17.93 -0.39 18.43
CA LYS A 51 16.54 -0.36 18.91
C LYS A 51 15.81 0.97 18.66
N THR A 52 16.53 2.08 18.57
CA THR A 52 15.92 3.42 18.38
C THR A 52 15.73 3.74 16.90
N ILE A 53 16.61 3.24 16.03
CA ILE A 53 16.64 3.60 14.60
C ILE A 53 15.73 2.67 13.77
N VAL A 54 15.66 1.40 14.17
CA VAL A 54 14.86 0.33 13.53
C VAL A 54 13.40 0.74 13.24
N PRO A 55 12.63 1.29 14.20
CA PRO A 55 11.25 1.69 13.95
C PRO A 55 11.12 2.78 12.88
N GLY A 56 12.07 3.71 12.83
CA GLY A 56 12.10 4.78 11.82
C GLY A 56 12.32 4.22 10.42
N ILE A 57 13.24 3.27 10.27
CA ILE A 57 13.52 2.62 8.98
C ILE A 57 12.27 1.89 8.47
N LEU A 58 11.58 1.19 9.35
CA LEU A 58 10.36 0.45 9.02
C LEU A 58 9.27 1.39 8.47
N TRP A 59 9.06 2.55 9.12
CA TRP A 59 8.13 3.57 8.61
C TRP A 59 8.57 4.19 7.29
N VAL A 60 9.87 4.45 7.10
CA VAL A 60 10.39 4.95 5.82
C VAL A 60 10.11 3.94 4.70
N VAL A 61 10.39 2.65 4.93
CA VAL A 61 10.12 1.59 3.95
C VAL A 61 8.64 1.53 3.62
N PHE A 62 7.76 1.58 4.62
CA PHE A 62 6.30 1.53 4.41
C PHE A 62 5.77 2.73 3.64
N ILE A 63 6.18 3.95 4.00
CA ILE A 63 5.71 5.16 3.34
C ILE A 63 6.18 5.19 1.88
N PHE A 64 7.46 4.93 1.61
CA PHE A 64 7.98 5.01 0.23
C PHE A 64 7.44 3.90 -0.67
N SER A 65 7.36 2.68 -0.17
CA SER A 65 6.74 1.59 -0.93
C SER A 65 5.25 1.81 -1.13
N GLY A 66 4.54 2.27 -0.11
CA GLY A 66 3.14 2.64 -0.16
C GLY A 66 2.86 3.75 -1.19
N LEU A 67 3.75 4.76 -1.28
CA LEU A 67 3.66 5.84 -2.27
C LEU A 67 3.74 5.31 -3.71
N MET A 68 4.60 4.32 -3.96
CA MET A 68 4.66 3.64 -5.26
C MET A 68 3.34 2.93 -5.60
N GLY A 69 2.72 2.28 -4.61
CA GLY A 69 1.42 1.63 -4.82
C GLY A 69 0.29 2.62 -5.07
N LEU A 70 0.23 3.70 -4.29
CA LEU A 70 -0.77 4.75 -4.40
C LEU A 70 -0.78 5.41 -5.78
N GLY A 71 0.40 5.75 -6.31
CA GLY A 71 0.52 6.38 -7.63
C GLY A 71 -0.10 5.56 -8.77
N ARG A 72 -0.21 4.24 -8.61
CA ARG A 72 -0.80 3.35 -9.62
C ARG A 72 -2.27 3.04 -9.40
N ALA A 73 -2.84 3.33 -8.22
CA ALA A 73 -4.26 3.08 -7.94
C ALA A 73 -5.18 3.74 -8.98
N PHE A 74 -5.03 5.05 -9.24
CA PHE A 74 -5.75 5.74 -10.32
C PHE A 74 -4.98 5.85 -11.64
N GLY A 75 -3.65 5.75 -11.60
CA GLY A 75 -2.80 5.76 -12.79
C GLY A 75 -3.15 4.61 -13.75
N ALA A 76 -3.27 3.38 -13.25
CA ALA A 76 -3.52 2.21 -14.10
C ALA A 76 -4.86 2.28 -14.86
N GLU A 77 -5.89 2.89 -14.28
CA GLU A 77 -7.19 3.08 -14.93
C GLU A 77 -7.22 4.28 -15.88
N ARG A 78 -6.35 5.28 -15.64
CA ARG A 78 -6.12 6.39 -16.56
C ARG A 78 -5.39 5.91 -17.81
N ASP A 79 -4.32 5.14 -17.63
CA ASP A 79 -3.50 4.60 -18.72
C ASP A 79 -4.27 3.62 -19.59
N ARG A 80 -5.21 2.86 -19.00
CA ARG A 80 -6.10 1.94 -19.72
C ARG A 80 -7.33 2.59 -20.35
N GLY A 81 -7.53 3.91 -20.17
CA GLY A 81 -8.68 4.63 -20.73
C GLY A 81 -10.04 4.20 -20.15
N THR A 82 -10.06 3.49 -19.02
CA THR A 82 -11.28 2.96 -18.37
C THR A 82 -11.90 3.92 -17.36
N LEU A 83 -11.20 5.00 -16.99
CA LEU A 83 -11.72 6.06 -16.12
C LEU A 83 -13.12 6.59 -16.52
N PRO A 84 -13.39 6.91 -17.81
CA PRO A 84 -14.70 7.36 -18.25
C PRO A 84 -15.78 6.29 -18.06
N GLY A 85 -15.45 5.00 -18.29
CA GLY A 85 -16.37 3.88 -18.07
C GLY A 85 -16.72 3.67 -16.59
N LEU A 86 -15.78 3.97 -15.68
CA LEU A 86 -16.02 3.91 -14.24
C LEU A 86 -16.93 5.05 -13.78
N LEU A 87 -16.81 6.23 -14.38
CA LEU A 87 -17.67 7.40 -14.09
C LEU A 87 -19.10 7.24 -14.65
N LEU A 88 -19.26 6.42 -15.71
CA LEU A 88 -20.57 6.06 -16.28
C LEU A 88 -21.29 4.98 -15.47
N CYS A 89 -20.63 4.33 -14.49
CA CYS A 89 -21.32 3.39 -13.61
C CYS A 89 -22.36 4.10 -12.74
N PRO A 90 -23.57 3.52 -12.56
CA PRO A 90 -24.60 4.05 -11.67
C PRO A 90 -24.26 3.74 -10.20
N LEU A 91 -23.18 4.37 -9.73
CA LEU A 91 -22.65 4.31 -8.37
C LEU A 91 -22.37 5.74 -7.91
N SER A 92 -22.64 6.03 -6.63
CA SER A 92 -22.27 7.31 -6.07
C SER A 92 -20.73 7.47 -6.12
N PRO A 93 -20.21 8.70 -6.36
CA PRO A 93 -18.76 8.95 -6.34
C PRO A 93 -18.07 8.49 -5.05
N TRP A 94 -18.81 8.52 -3.94
CA TRP A 94 -18.37 8.03 -2.64
C TRP A 94 -18.12 6.50 -2.62
N GLY A 95 -18.93 5.72 -3.35
CA GLY A 95 -18.73 4.28 -3.47
C GLY A 95 -17.48 3.93 -4.27
N ILE A 96 -17.18 4.67 -5.33
CA ILE A 96 -15.96 4.48 -6.12
C ILE A 96 -14.73 4.78 -5.27
N TYR A 97 -14.75 5.89 -4.51
CA TYR A 97 -13.70 6.23 -3.56
C TYR A 97 -13.46 5.11 -2.54
N LEU A 98 -14.52 4.61 -1.92
CA LEU A 98 -14.41 3.61 -0.86
C LEU A 98 -13.90 2.26 -1.37
N ALA A 99 -14.35 1.83 -2.56
CA ALA A 99 -13.81 0.63 -3.21
C ALA A 99 -12.30 0.76 -3.46
N LYS A 100 -11.87 1.92 -3.94
CA LYS A 100 -10.46 2.18 -4.27
C LYS A 100 -9.56 2.27 -3.05
N MET A 101 -10.06 2.90 -1.99
CA MET A 101 -9.39 2.95 -0.69
C MET A 101 -9.21 1.54 -0.13
N VAL A 102 -10.24 0.70 -0.19
CA VAL A 102 -10.16 -0.70 0.27
C VAL A 102 -9.17 -1.50 -0.58
N GLY A 103 -9.20 -1.36 -1.90
CA GLY A 103 -8.23 -2.02 -2.79
C GLY A 103 -6.79 -1.63 -2.45
N THR A 104 -6.53 -0.32 -2.37
CA THR A 104 -5.22 0.23 -1.98
C THR A 104 -4.78 -0.30 -0.62
N PHE A 105 -5.68 -0.29 0.37
CA PHE A 105 -5.43 -0.78 1.72
C PHE A 105 -5.01 -2.25 1.73
N ILE A 106 -5.70 -3.11 0.96
CA ILE A 106 -5.38 -4.54 0.86
C ILE A 106 -3.97 -4.73 0.27
N PHE A 107 -3.64 -4.00 -0.81
CA PHE A 107 -2.31 -4.12 -1.43
C PHE A 107 -1.19 -3.63 -0.53
N THR A 108 -1.37 -2.49 0.15
CA THR A 108 -0.40 -1.98 1.12
C THR A 108 -0.25 -2.95 2.29
N ALA A 109 -1.34 -3.52 2.81
CA ALA A 109 -1.28 -4.48 3.91
C ALA A 109 -0.53 -5.77 3.54
N ILE A 110 -0.76 -6.33 2.33
CA ILE A 110 -0.03 -7.51 1.84
C ILE A 110 1.47 -7.21 1.79
N MET A 111 1.83 -6.05 1.25
CA MET A 111 3.20 -5.61 1.11
C MET A 111 3.88 -5.38 2.47
N GLU A 112 3.17 -4.84 3.45
CA GLU A 112 3.68 -4.65 4.82
C GLU A 112 3.90 -5.97 5.54
N ILE A 113 2.99 -6.94 5.41
CA ILE A 113 3.16 -8.28 5.97
C ILE A 113 4.44 -8.93 5.41
N PHE A 114 4.65 -8.82 4.09
CA PHE A 114 5.86 -9.30 3.44
C PHE A 114 7.12 -8.61 3.97
N THR A 115 7.08 -7.28 4.07
CA THR A 115 8.20 -6.47 4.57
C THR A 115 8.53 -6.76 6.02
N LEU A 116 7.52 -6.90 6.89
CA LEU A 116 7.69 -7.28 8.29
C LEU A 116 8.36 -8.66 8.42
N SER A 117 7.94 -9.63 7.60
CA SER A 117 8.54 -10.96 7.61
C SER A 117 10.04 -10.90 7.30
N ILE A 118 10.43 -10.14 6.29
CA ILE A 118 11.85 -9.94 5.95
C ILE A 118 12.57 -9.18 7.07
N PHE A 119 11.93 -8.16 7.62
CA PHE A 119 12.50 -7.32 8.67
C PHE A 119 12.86 -8.13 9.93
N ILE A 120 11.98 -9.03 10.37
CA ILE A 120 12.21 -9.92 11.50
C ILE A 120 13.43 -10.81 11.27
N ILE A 121 13.56 -11.37 10.06
CA ILE A 121 14.68 -12.25 9.71
C ILE A 121 15.99 -11.46 9.67
N LEU A 122 15.99 -10.27 9.06
CA LEU A 122 17.19 -9.49 8.77
C LEU A 122 17.79 -8.83 10.03
N PHE A 123 16.93 -8.35 10.94
CA PHE A 123 17.36 -7.69 12.19
C PHE A 123 17.36 -8.62 13.40
N ASN A 124 16.94 -9.89 13.24
CA ASN A 124 16.86 -10.91 14.31
C ASN A 124 16.17 -10.41 15.60
N LEU A 125 15.11 -9.62 15.45
CA LEU A 125 14.40 -9.02 16.58
C LEU A 125 13.25 -9.93 17.04
N ASN A 126 13.20 -10.21 18.34
CA ASN A 126 12.06 -10.88 18.97
C ASN A 126 10.87 -9.92 19.09
N LEU A 127 10.11 -9.76 18.00
CA LEU A 127 8.88 -8.95 17.93
C LEU A 127 7.61 -9.72 18.34
N LEU A 128 7.73 -11.00 18.71
CA LEU A 128 6.62 -11.85 19.16
C LEU A 128 5.73 -11.22 20.26
N PRO A 129 6.27 -10.56 21.30
CA PRO A 129 5.43 -9.95 22.35
C PRO A 129 4.71 -8.68 21.90
N PHE A 130 5.26 -8.00 20.89
CA PHE A 130 4.78 -6.69 20.43
C PHE A 130 4.02 -6.75 19.11
N LEU A 131 3.82 -7.95 18.55
CA LEU A 131 3.13 -8.17 17.27
C LEU A 131 1.72 -7.57 17.25
N LEU A 132 1.00 -7.68 18.36
CA LEU A 132 -0.40 -7.24 18.47
C LEU A 132 -0.53 -5.71 18.58
N PRO A 133 0.23 -5.01 19.45
CA PRO A 133 0.32 -3.54 19.42
C PRO A 133 0.87 -3.00 18.10
N LEU A 134 1.92 -3.62 17.55
CA LEU A 134 2.54 -3.20 16.28
C LEU A 134 1.54 -3.35 15.13
N GLY A 135 0.82 -4.47 15.07
CA GLY A 135 -0.21 -4.72 14.06
C GLY A 135 -1.33 -3.68 14.10
N LEU A 136 -1.77 -3.26 15.30
CA LEU A 136 -2.74 -2.17 15.44
C LEU A 136 -2.20 -0.84 14.93
N ILE A 137 -0.97 -0.47 15.29
CA ILE A 137 -0.34 0.78 14.83
C ILE A 137 -0.23 0.79 13.31
N ILE A 138 0.21 -0.33 12.72
CA ILE A 138 0.36 -0.49 11.28
C ILE A 138 -1.00 -0.45 10.59
N PHE A 139 -2.01 -1.11 11.15
CA PHE A 139 -3.38 -1.09 10.62
C PHE A 139 -3.98 0.32 10.63
N LEU A 140 -3.85 1.07 11.72
CA LEU A 140 -4.32 2.46 11.77
C LEU A 140 -3.51 3.36 10.82
N GLY A 141 -2.19 3.15 10.75
CA GLY A 141 -1.29 3.86 9.87
C GLY A 141 -1.65 3.67 8.40
N THR A 142 -1.83 2.42 7.96
CA THR A 142 -2.25 2.08 6.59
C THR A 142 -3.63 2.58 6.26
N LEU A 143 -4.56 2.55 7.20
CA LEU A 143 -5.91 3.06 6.98
C LEU A 143 -5.86 4.57 6.70
N GLY A 144 -5.14 5.33 7.53
CA GLY A 144 -4.94 6.77 7.31
C GLY A 144 -4.18 7.06 6.03
N PHE A 145 -3.11 6.32 5.76
CA PHE A 145 -2.29 6.43 4.56
C PHE A 145 -3.09 6.14 3.28
N SER A 146 -3.89 5.07 3.28
CA SER A 146 -4.75 4.69 2.16
C SER A 146 -5.86 5.72 1.94
N ALA A 147 -6.49 6.24 3.00
CA ALA A 147 -7.51 7.28 2.88
C ALA A 147 -6.94 8.53 2.20
N ILE A 148 -5.86 9.09 2.76
CA ILE A 148 -5.23 10.30 2.26
C ILE A 148 -4.67 10.08 0.86
N GLY A 149 -3.96 8.97 0.64
CA GLY A 149 -3.36 8.64 -0.64
C GLY A 149 -4.37 8.41 -1.76
N THR A 150 -5.53 7.80 -1.44
CA THR A 150 -6.62 7.62 -2.41
C THR A 150 -7.23 8.96 -2.80
N LEU A 151 -7.40 9.89 -1.85
CA LEU A 151 -7.85 11.26 -2.13
C LEU A 151 -6.88 12.00 -3.06
N PHE A 152 -5.59 12.00 -2.74
CA PHE A 152 -4.58 12.64 -3.57
C PHE A 152 -4.53 12.04 -4.97
N SER A 153 -4.58 10.70 -5.08
CA SER A 153 -4.57 10.03 -6.37
C SER A 153 -5.81 10.36 -7.22
N ALA A 154 -6.97 10.51 -6.59
CA ALA A 154 -8.18 10.96 -7.28
C ALA A 154 -8.06 12.41 -7.77
N MET A 155 -7.52 13.31 -6.95
CA MET A 155 -7.28 14.72 -7.34
C MET A 155 -6.27 14.82 -8.48
N SER A 156 -5.15 14.10 -8.41
CA SER A 156 -4.14 14.07 -9.47
C SER A 156 -4.66 13.47 -10.78
N ALA A 157 -5.57 12.48 -10.69
CA ALA A 157 -6.25 11.94 -11.86
C ALA A 157 -7.23 12.95 -12.51
N ALA A 158 -7.86 13.81 -11.71
CA ALA A 158 -8.76 14.86 -12.19
C ALA A 158 -8.01 16.04 -12.83
N THR A 159 -6.75 16.28 -12.45
CA THR A 159 -5.91 17.31 -13.08
C THR A 159 -5.51 16.85 -14.49
N LYS A 160 -6.32 17.29 -15.46
CA LYS A 160 -6.05 17.22 -16.88
C LYS A 160 -4.93 18.22 -17.19
N SER A 161 -3.71 17.76 -17.50
CA SER A 161 -2.75 18.61 -18.20
C SER A 161 -3.37 18.92 -19.57
N ARG A 162 -3.85 20.15 -19.72
CA ARG A 162 -4.04 20.74 -21.04
C ARG A 162 -2.68 21.00 -21.67
#